data_AF-H1VX01-F1
#
_entry.id   AF-H1VX01-F1
#
_cell.length_a   1.000
_cell.length_b   1.000
_cell.length_c   1.000
_cell.angle_alpha   90.00
_cell.angle_beta   90.00
_cell.angle_gamma   90.00
#
_symmetry.space_group_name_H-M   'P 1'
#
loop_
_entity.id
_entity.type
_entity.pdbx_description
1 polymer ?
#
loop_
_entity_poly.entity_id
_entity_poly.type
_entity_poly.pdbx_seq_one_letter_code
_entity_poly.pdbx_strand_id
1 'polypeptide(L)' 'MTNFLQWGHFTQMVWVDTTTVGCGVHYCAAGTLSSIGSWYTVCNYKSQGNVIGSFDKNVLPPGSAATVNIA' A
#
# COMPACT_ATOMS: atom_id res chain seq x y z
N MET A 1 -18.44 -7.94 -1.59
CA MET A 1 -17.09 -7.59 -1.09
C MET A 1 -16.07 -8.16 -2.06
N THR A 2 -15.64 -7.43 -3.11
CA THR A 2 -14.81 -8.05 -4.17
C THR A 2 -13.70 -7.16 -4.73
N ASN A 3 -13.50 -5.93 -4.25
CA ASN A 3 -12.55 -5.01 -4.86
C ASN A 3 -11.28 -4.68 -4.04
N PHE A 4 -10.94 -5.53 -3.07
CA PHE A 4 -9.78 -5.30 -2.19
C PHE A 4 -8.47 -5.09 -2.97
N LEU A 5 -8.30 -5.76 -4.11
CA LEU A 5 -7.10 -5.63 -4.94
C LEU A 5 -6.90 -4.22 -5.53
N GLN A 6 -7.96 -3.42 -5.67
CA GLN A 6 -7.82 -2.05 -6.19
C GLN A 6 -7.44 -1.02 -5.11
N TRP A 7 -7.79 -1.24 -3.85
CA TRP A 7 -7.61 -0.23 -2.79
C TRP A 7 -6.80 -0.69 -1.59
N GLY A 8 -6.51 -1.99 -1.44
CA GLY A 8 -5.83 -2.55 -0.27
C GLY A 8 -4.42 -2.00 -0.03
N HIS A 9 -3.70 -1.66 -1.11
CA HIS A 9 -2.41 -0.99 -1.00
C HIS A 9 -2.55 0.44 -0.46
N PHE A 10 -3.55 1.20 -0.93
CA PHE A 10 -3.83 2.54 -0.44
C PHE A 10 -4.18 2.51 1.05
N THR A 11 -5.13 1.66 1.45
CA THR A 11 -5.58 1.60 2.85
C THR A 11 -4.48 1.15 3.80
N GLN A 12 -3.55 0.31 3.36
CA GLN A 12 -2.38 -0.05 4.17
C GLN A 12 -1.41 1.14 4.35
N MET A 13 -1.24 1.98 3.32
CA MET A 13 -0.35 3.14 3.38
C MET A 13 -0.85 4.23 4.33
N VAL A 14 -2.16 4.41 4.42
CA VAL A 14 -2.78 5.46 5.27
C VAL A 14 -3.31 4.93 6.60
N TRP A 15 -2.99 3.68 6.96
CA TRP A 15 -3.48 3.02 8.17
C TRP A 15 -2.86 3.66 9.43
N VAL A 16 -3.68 4.34 10.24
CA VAL A 16 -3.23 5.13 11.41
C VAL A 16 -2.39 4.31 12.40
N ASP A 17 -2.79 3.08 12.72
CA ASP A 17 -2.07 2.24 13.70
C ASP A 17 -0.73 1.69 13.17
N THR A 18 -0.47 1.83 11.87
CA THR A 18 0.77 1.40 11.22
C THR A 18 1.79 2.54 11.21
N THR A 19 2.69 2.53 12.20
CA THR A 19 3.68 3.61 12.41
C THR A 19 5.08 3.29 11.88
N THR A 20 5.30 2.08 11.36
CA THR A 20 6.61 1.66 10.85
C THR A 20 6.45 0.79 9.61
N VAL A 21 7.18 1.15 8.56
CA VAL A 21 7.28 0.41 7.30
C VAL A 21 8.76 0.14 7.01
N GLY A 22 9.04 -1.07 6.51
CA GLY A 22 10.33 -1.42 5.94
C GLY A 22 10.14 -1.89 4.51
N CYS A 23 10.87 -1.30 3.57
CA CYS A 23 10.79 -1.64 2.15
C CYS A 23 12.14 -2.14 1.62
N GLY A 24 12.08 -3.06 0.66
CA GLY A 24 13.23 -3.54 -0.10
C GLY A 24 12.89 -3.52 -1.59
N VAL A 25 13.88 -3.17 -2.40
CA VAL A 25 13.77 -3.15 -3.86
C VAL A 25 14.88 -4.00 -4.44
N HIS A 26 14.54 -4.88 -5.37
CA HIS A 26 15.50 -5.76 -6.04
C HIS A 26 15.21 -5.83 -7.53
N TYR A 27 16.25 -5.83 -8.37
CA TYR A 27 16.07 -6.05 -9.80
C TYR A 27 15.98 -7.55 -10.10
N CYS A 28 14.87 -7.98 -10.67
CA CYS A 28 14.63 -9.34 -11.11
C CYS A 28 14.84 -9.41 -12.63
N ALA A 29 15.74 -10.29 -13.08
CA ALA A 29 15.97 -10.52 -14.50
C ALA A 29 14.73 -11.11 -15.19
N ALA A 30 14.69 -11.02 -16.53
CA ALA A 30 13.64 -11.66 -17.31
C ALA A 30 13.58 -13.17 -17.02
N GLY A 31 12.38 -13.70 -16.83
CA GLY A 31 12.13 -15.09 -16.43
C GLY A 31 12.13 -15.34 -14.92
N THR A 32 12.54 -14.38 -14.07
CA THR A 32 12.46 -14.55 -12.61
C THR A 32 11.03 -14.33 -12.08
N LEU A 33 10.39 -13.23 -12.48
CA LEU A 33 9.03 -12.86 -12.04
C LEU A 33 8.07 -12.61 -13.20
N SER A 34 8.58 -12.18 -14.34
CA SER A 34 7.81 -11.95 -15.57
C SER A 34 8.68 -12.26 -16.79
N SER A 35 8.11 -12.21 -18.00
CA SER A 35 8.88 -12.37 -19.25
C SER A 35 9.89 -11.24 -19.50
N ILE A 36 9.78 -10.12 -18.78
CA ILE A 36 10.71 -8.99 -18.83
C ILE A 36 11.42 -8.79 -17.50
N GLY A 37 12.61 -8.18 -17.56
CA GLY A 37 13.30 -7.72 -16.36
C GLY A 37 12.50 -6.60 -15.66
N SER A 38 12.44 -6.63 -14.33
CA SER A 38 11.61 -5.70 -13.55
C SER A 38 12.20 -5.42 -12.17
N TRP A 39 11.98 -4.21 -11.67
CA TRP A 39 12.25 -3.88 -10.28
C TRP A 39 11.08 -4.35 -9.43
N TYR A 40 11.39 -5.20 -8.44
CA TYR A 40 10.41 -5.73 -7.52
C TYR A 40 10.55 -5.08 -6.15
N THR A 41 9.51 -4.37 -5.74
CA THR A 41 9.44 -3.65 -4.46
C THR A 41 8.50 -4.38 -3.52
N VAL A 42 8.98 -4.65 -2.31
CA VAL A 42 8.17 -5.22 -1.22
C VAL A 42 8.26 -4.29 -0.02
N CYS A 43 7.12 -3.99 0.59
CA CYS A 43 7.05 -3.25 1.86
C CYS A 43 6.30 -4.09 2.90
N ASN A 44 6.89 -4.21 4.08
CA ASN A 44 6.28 -4.83 5.25
C ASN A 44 5.97 -3.77 6.30
N TYR A 45 4.83 -3.94 6.96
CA TYR A 45 4.29 -2.99 7.93
C TYR A 45 4.30 -3.65 9.31
N LYS A 46 4.93 -3.02 10.31
CA LYS A 46 5.16 -3.65 11.63
C LYS A 46 3.85 -3.92 12.37
N SER A 47 2.93 -2.97 12.37
CA SER A 47 1.53 -3.21 12.74
C SER A 47 0.77 -3.49 11.45
N GLN A 48 0.09 -4.64 11.38
CA GLN A 48 -0.72 -4.98 10.22
C GLN A 48 -1.87 -3.98 10.03
N GLY A 49 -2.06 -3.52 8.80
CA GLY A 49 -3.26 -2.78 8.41
C GLY A 49 -4.32 -3.70 7.83
N ASN A 50 -5.33 -3.10 7.20
CA ASN A 50 -6.38 -3.81 6.46
C ASN A 50 -7.15 -4.86 7.27
N VAL A 51 -7.26 -4.66 8.58
CA VAL A 51 -8.07 -5.53 9.45
C VAL A 51 -9.55 -5.29 9.16
N ILE A 52 -10.26 -6.34 8.78
CA ILE A 52 -11.70 -6.28 8.50
C ILE A 52 -12.43 -5.78 9.75
N GLY A 53 -13.26 -4.74 9.57
CA GLY A 53 -14.01 -4.11 10.65
C GLY A 53 -13.30 -2.94 11.35
N SER A 54 -12.10 -2.56 10.92
CA SER A 54 -11.30 -1.49 11.57
C SER A 54 -11.00 -0.29 10.67
N PHE A 55 -11.62 -0.22 9.48
CA PHE A 55 -11.32 0.80 8.46
C PHE A 55 -11.74 2.22 8.87
N ASP A 56 -12.88 2.36 9.53
CA ASP A 56 -13.41 3.64 10.02
C ASP A 56 -12.47 4.35 11.00
N LYS A 57 -11.71 3.59 11.78
CA LYS A 57 -10.75 4.10 12.76
C LYS A 57 -9.38 4.38 12.16
N ASN A 58 -9.04 3.70 11.06
CA ASN A 58 -7.68 3.68 10.53
C ASN A 58 -7.51 4.34 9.17
N VAL A 59 -8.58 4.56 8.41
CA VAL A 59 -8.56 5.27 7.13
C VAL A 59 -9.37 6.55 7.30
N LEU A 60 -8.68 7.60 7.74
CA LEU A 60 -9.32 8.87 8.05
C LEU A 60 -9.78 9.60 6.78
N PRO A 61 -10.80 10.45 6.86
CA PRO A 61 -11.12 11.35 5.77
C PRO A 61 -9.89 12.19 5.39
N PRO A 62 -9.74 12.58 4.11
CA PRO A 62 -8.70 13.52 3.72
C PRO A 62 -8.81 14.77 4.59
N GLY A 63 -7.69 15.21 5.17
CA GLY A 63 -7.66 16.46 5.93
C GLY A 63 -8.00 17.65 5.03
N SER A 64 -8.12 18.84 5.62
CA SER A 64 -8.39 20.11 4.90
C SER A 64 -7.28 20.56 3.93
N ALA A 65 -6.34 19.67 3.58
CA ALA A 65 -5.33 19.93 2.57
C ALA A 65 -5.99 20.04 1.19
N ALA A 66 -5.55 21.00 0.39
CA ALA A 66 -6.05 21.20 -0.96
C ALA A 66 -5.90 19.90 -1.77
N THR A 67 -6.94 19.55 -2.52
CA THR A 67 -6.92 18.41 -3.44
C THR A 67 -5.84 18.67 -4.49
N VAL A 68 -4.80 17.83 -4.52
CA VAL A 68 -3.78 17.92 -5.58
C VAL A 68 -4.37 17.29 -6.84
N ASN A 69 -4.72 18.13 -7.81
CA ASN A 69 -5.04 17.66 -9.15
C ASN A 69 -3.71 17.30 -9.85
N ILE A 70 -3.46 16.01 -10.04
CA ILE A 70 -2.34 15.53 -10.85
C ILE A 70 -2.80 15.56 -12.30
N ALA A 71 -2.11 16.37 -13.12
CA ALA A 71 -2.30 16.47 -14.57
C ALA A 71 -1.76 15.24 -15.30
#